data_AF-A0A7X9JJ75-F1
#
_entry.id   AF-A0A7X9JJ75-F1
#
_cell.length_a   1.000
_cell.length_b   1.000
_cell.length_c   1.000
_cell.angle_alpha   90.00
_cell.angle_beta   90.00
_cell.angle_gamma   90.00
#
_symmetry.space_group_name_H-M   'P 1'
#
loop_
_entity.id
_entity.type
_entity.pdbx_description
1 polymer ?
#
loop_
_entity_poly.entity_id
_entity_poly.type
_entity_poly.pdbx_seq_one_letter_code
_entity_poly.pdbx_strand_id
1 'polypeptide(L)'
;MKEKLLKIASEAPLKKKFEIIEITESKGNGYTIYIESLEGILIDDCAAMSKYIFEQLPEDTNIELTVSSAGIDKPLRAPIQFQKNIGRKIEVKTTDGKKHIGTLTNYNKESLTLQIEGKNKTTKELVLEQNIIKQVKVKLF
;
A
#
# COMPACT_ATOMS: atom_id res chain seq x y z
N MET A 1 -2.07 -15.23 16.39
CA MET A 1 -1.82 -13.81 16.74
C MET A 1 -2.18 -12.85 15.60
N LYS A 2 -1.64 -13.03 14.39
CA LYS A 2 -1.92 -12.17 13.22
C LYS A 2 -3.41 -11.89 12.96
N GLU A 3 -4.28 -12.89 13.01
CA GLU A 3 -5.73 -12.73 12.84
C GLU A 3 -6.36 -11.86 13.93
N LYS A 4 -5.90 -12.02 15.18
CA LYS A 4 -6.34 -11.20 16.31
C LYS A 4 -5.94 -9.74 16.11
N LEU A 5 -4.69 -9.49 15.71
CA LEU A 5 -4.20 -8.15 15.40
C LEU A 5 -4.98 -7.52 14.24
N LEU A 6 -5.28 -8.29 13.19
CA LEU A 6 -6.11 -7.82 12.07
C LEU A 6 -7.49 -7.38 12.54
N LYS A 7 -8.16 -8.20 13.35
CA LYS A 7 -9.48 -7.89 13.90
C LYS A 7 -9.43 -6.59 14.73
N ILE A 8 -8.52 -6.52 15.70
CA ILE A 8 -8.38 -5.34 16.56
C ILE A 8 -8.06 -4.10 15.71
N ALA A 9 -7.01 -4.14 14.89
CA ALA A 9 -6.60 -2.99 14.09
C ALA A 9 -7.70 -2.49 13.13
N SER A 10 -8.57 -3.38 12.62
CA SER A 10 -9.68 -3.00 11.75
C SER A 10 -10.76 -2.16 12.44
N GLU A 11 -10.82 -2.22 13.77
CA GLU A 11 -11.78 -1.50 14.62
C GLU A 11 -11.19 -0.22 15.22
N ALA A 12 -9.93 0.10 14.92
CA ALA A 12 -9.24 1.24 15.51
C ALA A 12 -9.94 2.57 15.15
N PRO A 13 -10.23 3.45 16.13
CA PRO A 13 -10.99 4.68 15.91
C PRO A 13 -10.10 5.82 15.40
N LEU A 14 -9.46 5.63 14.24
CA LEU A 14 -8.69 6.68 13.60
C LEU A 14 -9.61 7.76 13.02
N LYS A 15 -9.15 9.02 13.00
CA LYS A 15 -9.92 10.16 12.49
C LYS A 15 -10.21 10.08 10.98
N LYS A 16 -9.42 9.30 10.25
CA LYS A 16 -9.48 9.16 8.80
C LYS A 16 -9.91 7.74 8.44
N LYS A 17 -10.52 7.58 7.26
CA LYS A 17 -10.72 6.24 6.69
C LYS A 17 -9.38 5.63 6.32
N PHE A 18 -9.17 4.37 6.68
CA PHE A 18 -7.95 3.64 6.40
C PHE A 18 -8.25 2.20 6.01
N GLU A 19 -7.28 1.56 5.38
CA GLU A 19 -7.27 0.12 5.13
C GLU A 19 -5.98 -0.50 5.67
N ILE A 20 -6.07 -1.72 6.16
CA ILE A 20 -4.90 -2.54 6.51
C ILE A 20 -4.40 -3.18 5.23
N ILE A 21 -3.21 -2.79 4.79
CA ILE A 21 -2.60 -3.30 3.56
C ILE A 21 -1.98 -4.66 3.79
N GLU A 22 -1.28 -4.82 4.91
CA GLU A 22 -0.52 -6.02 5.20
C GLU A 22 -0.18 -6.10 6.68
N ILE A 23 -0.12 -7.32 7.21
CA ILE A 23 0.50 -7.61 8.50
C ILE A 23 1.63 -8.61 8.25
N THR A 24 2.87 -8.23 8.56
CA THR A 24 4.03 -9.12 8.47
C THR A 24 4.46 -9.56 9.85
N GLU A 25 4.94 -10.80 9.95
CA GLU A 25 5.50 -11.35 11.18
C GLU A 25 7.01 -11.51 11.01
N SER A 26 7.77 -11.09 12.02
CA SER A 26 9.21 -11.28 12.12
C SER A 26 9.55 -12.24 13.26
N LYS A 27 10.82 -12.65 13.34
CA LYS A 27 11.31 -13.48 14.44
C LYS A 27 11.06 -12.76 15.78
N GLY A 28 10.83 -13.53 16.84
CA GLY A 28 10.69 -13.01 18.21
C GLY A 28 9.34 -12.36 18.53
N ASN A 29 8.23 -12.86 17.97
CA ASN A 29 6.88 -12.29 18.16
C ASN A 29 6.75 -10.84 17.67
N GLY A 30 7.51 -10.46 16.65
CA GLY A 30 7.42 -9.15 16.04
C GLY A 30 6.35 -9.10 14.95
N TYR A 31 5.56 -8.03 14.95
CA TYR A 31 4.52 -7.78 13.96
C TYR A 31 4.65 -6.37 13.41
N THR A 32 4.57 -6.23 12.09
CA THR A 32 4.44 -4.91 11.43
C THR A 32 3.10 -4.83 10.74
N ILE A 33 2.30 -3.82 11.09
CA ILE A 33 1.02 -3.51 10.45
C ILE A 33 1.23 -2.32 9.52
N TYR A 34 0.96 -2.55 8.23
CA TYR A 34 0.99 -1.50 7.22
C TYR A 34 -0.43 -1.01 6.97
N ILE A 35 -0.66 0.29 7.18
CA ILE A 35 -1.94 0.95 6.92
C ILE A 35 -1.83 1.95 5.78
N GLU A 36 -2.96 2.23 5.13
CA GLU A 36 -3.04 3.24 4.09
C GLU A 36 -4.34 4.04 4.20
N SER A 37 -4.27 5.31 3.81
CA SER A 37 -5.42 6.20 3.66
C SER A 37 -5.24 7.08 2.41
N LEU A 38 -6.34 7.40 1.73
CA LEU A 38 -6.35 8.37 0.64
C LEU A 38 -5.89 9.76 1.11
N GLU A 39 -6.16 10.11 2.37
CA GLU A 39 -5.73 11.35 3.01
C GLU A 39 -4.27 11.30 3.51
N GLY A 40 -3.63 10.14 3.37
CA GLY A 40 -2.30 9.88 3.92
C GLY A 40 -2.32 9.51 5.40
N ILE A 41 -1.32 8.71 5.78
CA ILE A 41 -1.07 8.26 7.14
C ILE A 41 0.06 9.12 7.72
N LEU A 42 -0.22 9.81 8.82
CA LEU A 42 0.75 10.58 9.59
C LEU A 42 1.30 9.74 10.74
N ILE A 43 2.37 10.24 11.37
CA ILE A 43 2.98 9.54 12.51
C ILE A 43 2.01 9.37 13.69
N ASP A 44 1.15 10.36 13.92
CA ASP A 44 0.12 10.32 14.96
C ASP A 44 -0.94 9.23 14.69
N ASP A 45 -1.26 8.97 13.42
CA ASP A 45 -2.20 7.92 13.02
C ASP A 45 -1.60 6.54 13.38
N CYS A 46 -0.30 6.34 13.12
CA CYS A 46 0.41 5.11 13.51
C CYS A 46 0.48 4.95 15.04
N ALA A 47 0.78 6.04 15.76
CA ALA A 47 0.86 6.02 17.22
C ALA A 47 -0.50 5.71 17.86
N ALA A 48 -1.58 6.31 17.36
CA ALA A 48 -2.94 6.05 17.81
C ALA A 48 -3.36 4.59 17.57
N MET A 49 -3.07 4.05 16.38
CA MET A 49 -3.30 2.63 16.06
C MET A 49 -2.52 1.70 17.00
N SER A 50 -1.24 1.96 17.22
CA SER A 50 -0.41 1.14 18.11
C SER A 50 -0.94 1.15 19.54
N LYS A 51 -1.28 2.33 20.08
CA LYS A 51 -1.87 2.48 21.40
C LYS A 51 -3.18 1.70 21.53
N TYR A 52 -4.09 1.88 20.57
CA TYR A 52 -5.37 1.18 20.57
C TYR A 52 -5.19 -0.34 20.58
N ILE A 53 -4.26 -0.88 19.77
CA ILE A 53 -4.01 -2.32 19.74
C ILE A 53 -3.57 -2.84 21.11
N PHE A 54 -2.64 -2.15 21.77
CA PHE A 54 -2.18 -2.57 23.10
C PHE A 54 -3.26 -2.46 24.17
N GLU A 55 -4.15 -1.47 24.11
CA GLU A 55 -5.31 -1.37 25.00
C GLU A 55 -6.30 -2.53 24.86
N GLN A 56 -6.38 -3.15 23.68
CA GLN A 56 -7.26 -4.30 23.41
C GLN A 56 -6.59 -5.67 23.65
N LEU A 57 -5.27 -5.68 23.86
CA LEU A 57 -4.53 -6.91 24.16
C LEU A 57 -4.46 -7.13 25.68
N PRO A 58 -4.46 -8.40 26.13
CA PRO A 58 -4.13 -8.72 27.53
C PRO A 58 -2.78 -8.13 27.94
N GLU A 59 -2.66 -7.65 29.18
CA GLU A 59 -1.44 -6.99 29.70
C GLU A 59 -0.19 -7.89 29.65
N ASP A 60 -0.37 -9.21 29.75
CA ASP A 60 0.71 -10.21 29.67
C ASP A 60 1.12 -10.56 28.22
N THR A 61 0.53 -9.90 27.21
CA THR A 61 0.85 -10.13 25.81
C THR A 61 2.25 -9.60 25.48
N ASN A 62 3.20 -10.51 25.28
CA ASN A 62 4.57 -10.17 24.88
C ASN A 62 4.75 -10.24 23.34
N ILE A 63 4.60 -9.08 22.69
CA ILE A 63 4.85 -8.89 21.25
C ILE A 63 5.64 -7.61 21.00
N GLU A 64 6.41 -7.58 19.91
CA GLU A 64 6.92 -6.33 19.34
C GLU A 64 5.96 -5.86 18.25
N LEU A 65 5.43 -4.64 18.36
CA LEU A 65 4.48 -4.12 17.37
C LEU A 65 5.03 -2.85 16.73
N THR A 66 5.10 -2.86 15.39
CA THR A 66 5.35 -1.67 14.58
C THR A 66 4.12 -1.36 13.75
N VAL A 67 3.69 -0.10 13.73
CA VAL A 67 2.66 0.39 12.82
C VAL A 67 3.28 1.41 11.89
N SER A 68 3.07 1.27 10.59
CA SER A 68 3.61 2.18 9.59
C SER A 68 2.65 2.38 8.42
N SER A 69 2.83 3.48 7.70
CA SER A 69 2.24 3.61 6.37
C SER A 69 2.81 2.53 5.44
N ALA A 70 2.04 2.11 4.43
CA ALA A 70 2.51 1.09 3.47
C ALA A 70 3.77 1.49 2.67
N GLY A 71 4.14 2.77 2.68
CA GLY A 71 5.33 3.33 2.03
C GLY A 71 5.18 3.45 0.52
N ILE A 72 5.98 4.35 -0.07
CA ILE A 72 6.05 4.55 -1.54
C ILE A 72 7.21 3.77 -2.18
N ASP A 73 8.14 3.28 -1.36
CA ASP A 73 9.32 2.49 -1.75
C ASP A 73 8.99 1.01 -2.02
N LYS A 74 7.90 0.52 -1.41
CA LYS A 74 7.40 -0.85 -1.58
C LYS A 74 6.44 -0.96 -2.77
N PRO A 75 6.29 -2.16 -3.36
CA PRO A 75 5.26 -2.40 -4.36
C PRO A 75 3.86 -2.05 -3.87
N LEU A 76 3.00 -1.58 -4.77
CA LEU A 76 1.57 -1.44 -4.50
C LEU A 76 0.95 -2.84 -4.41
N ARG A 77 0.16 -3.07 -3.37
CA ARG A 77 -0.42 -4.38 -2.98
C ARG A 77 -1.94 -4.35 -2.90
N ALA A 78 -2.55 -3.19 -2.71
CA ALA A 78 -3.99 -3.03 -2.54
C ALA A 78 -4.61 -1.94 -3.44
N PRO A 79 -5.89 -2.07 -3.83
CA PRO A 79 -6.61 -1.10 -4.67
C PRO A 79 -6.52 0.36 -4.22
N ILE A 80 -6.67 0.63 -2.91
CA ILE A 80 -6.58 1.98 -2.34
C ILE A 80 -5.23 2.66 -2.65
N GLN A 81 -4.15 1.86 -2.71
CA GLN A 81 -2.83 2.40 -3.02
C GLN A 81 -2.74 2.83 -4.49
N PHE A 82 -3.38 2.13 -5.41
CA PHE A 82 -3.44 2.57 -6.82
C PHE A 82 -4.27 3.84 -6.96
N GLN A 83 -5.44 3.89 -6.30
CA GLN A 83 -6.30 5.08 -6.28
C GLN A 83 -5.54 6.31 -5.75
N LYS A 84 -4.82 6.16 -4.64
CA LYS A 84 -3.99 7.23 -4.05
C LYS A 84 -2.87 7.72 -4.98
N ASN A 85 -2.41 6.87 -5.89
CA ASN A 85 -1.29 7.17 -6.78
C ASN A 85 -1.72 7.51 -8.22
N ILE A 86 -3.01 7.71 -8.49
CA ILE A 86 -3.47 8.31 -9.74
C ILE A 86 -2.81 9.69 -9.91
N GLY A 87 -2.31 9.97 -11.10
CA GLY A 87 -1.53 11.17 -11.43
C GLY A 87 -0.03 11.08 -11.08
N ARG A 88 0.43 9.99 -10.43
CA ARG A 88 1.86 9.80 -10.12
C ARG A 88 2.56 8.91 -11.14
N LYS A 89 3.86 9.12 -11.29
CA LYS A 89 4.72 8.26 -12.12
C LYS A 89 4.97 6.93 -11.41
N ILE A 90 4.72 5.83 -12.10
CA ILE A 90 4.91 4.47 -11.59
C ILE A 90 5.76 3.65 -12.56
N GLU A 91 6.39 2.60 -12.04
CA GLU A 91 7.02 1.54 -12.81
C GLU A 91 6.19 0.26 -12.67
N VAL A 92 5.71 -0.26 -13.80
CA VAL A 92 5.01 -1.55 -13.89
C VAL A 92 5.96 -2.56 -14.49
N LYS A 93 6.22 -3.64 -13.75
CA LYS A 93 6.93 -4.81 -14.26
C LYS A 93 5.90 -5.88 -14.62
N THR A 94 5.96 -6.37 -15.85
CA THR A 94 5.08 -7.42 -16.37
C THR A 94 5.64 -8.81 -16.10
N THR A 95 4.82 -9.84 -16.27
CA THR A 95 5.18 -11.26 -16.08
C THR A 95 6.29 -11.72 -17.02
N ASP A 96 6.35 -11.17 -18.24
CA ASP A 96 7.43 -11.37 -19.22
C ASP A 96 8.74 -10.63 -18.88
N GLY A 97 8.75 -9.88 -17.77
CA GLY A 97 9.92 -9.17 -17.27
C GLY A 97 10.12 -7.76 -17.83
N LYS A 98 9.30 -7.31 -18.79
CA LYS A 98 9.36 -5.93 -19.30
C LYS A 98 8.99 -4.92 -18.21
N LYS A 99 9.48 -3.69 -18.39
CA LYS A 99 9.20 -2.56 -17.52
C LYS A 99 8.54 -1.45 -18.33
N HIS A 100 7.43 -0.93 -17.81
CA HIS A 100 6.71 0.21 -18.35
C HIS A 100 6.72 1.33 -17.31
N ILE A 101 7.13 2.52 -17.72
CA ILE A 101 7.18 3.69 -16.84
C ILE A 101 6.29 4.76 -17.44
N GLY A 102 5.36 5.28 -16.64
CA GLY A 102 4.42 6.31 -17.06
C GLY A 102 3.62 6.86 -15.88
N THR A 103 2.81 7.86 -16.14
CA THR A 103 1.86 8.40 -15.16
C THR A 103 0.66 7.47 -15.07
N LEU A 104 0.33 7.01 -13.86
CA LEU A 104 -0.87 6.20 -13.61
C LEU A 104 -2.11 7.08 -13.80
N THR A 105 -2.92 6.81 -14.83
CA THR A 105 -4.13 7.59 -15.11
C THR A 105 -5.41 6.88 -14.71
N ASN A 106 -5.39 5.55 -14.67
CA ASN A 106 -6.55 4.74 -14.27
C ASN A 106 -6.13 3.40 -13.65
N TYR A 107 -6.94 2.88 -12.74
CA TYR A 107 -6.82 1.55 -12.16
C TYR A 107 -8.21 0.98 -11.85
N ASN A 108 -8.43 -0.28 -12.25
CA ASN A 108 -9.59 -1.06 -11.87
C ASN A 108 -9.20 -2.55 -11.71
N LYS A 109 -10.20 -3.40 -11.45
CA LYS A 109 -9.99 -4.85 -11.21
C LYS A 109 -9.48 -5.61 -12.43
N GLU A 110 -9.62 -5.05 -13.63
CA GLU A 110 -9.28 -5.71 -14.90
C GLU A 110 -7.98 -5.16 -15.48
N SER A 111 -7.70 -3.87 -15.30
CA SER A 111 -6.56 -3.20 -15.92
C SER A 111 -6.02 -1.99 -15.15
N LEU A 112 -4.84 -1.57 -15.57
CA LEU A 112 -4.17 -0.33 -15.19
C LEU A 112 -3.77 0.43 -16.45
N THR A 113 -3.96 1.75 -16.45
CA THR A 113 -3.61 2.63 -17.58
C THR A 113 -2.44 3.54 -17.22
N LEU A 114 -1.43 3.55 -18.09
CA LEU A 114 -0.29 4.47 -18.03
C LEU A 114 -0.36 5.47 -19.17
N GLN A 115 -0.09 6.73 -18.86
CA GLN A 115 0.28 7.75 -19.84
C GLN A 115 1.81 7.78 -19.96
N ILE A 116 2.34 7.47 -21.15
CA ILE A 116 3.77 7.40 -21.44
C ILE A 116 4.17 8.56 -22.35
N GLU A 117 5.23 9.27 -21.98
CA GLU A 117 5.83 10.32 -22.80
C GLU A 117 6.68 9.73 -23.94
N GLY A 118 6.33 10.06 -25.17
CA GLY A 118 7.09 9.72 -26.37
C GLY A 118 8.16 10.76 -26.72
N LYS A 119 9.08 10.38 -27.63
CA LYS A 119 10.25 11.18 -28.02
C LYS A 119 9.94 12.60 -28.55
N ASN A 120 8.72 12.85 -29.04
CA ASN A 120 8.32 14.14 -29.63
C ASN A 120 7.29 14.90 -28.77
N LYS A 121 7.33 14.77 -27.44
CA LYS A 121 6.31 15.31 -26.51
C LYS A 121 4.87 14.81 -26.76
N THR A 122 4.72 13.74 -27.53
CA THR A 122 3.44 13.06 -27.74
C THR A 122 3.19 12.12 -26.56
N THR A 123 1.99 12.16 -25.99
CA THR A 123 1.57 11.23 -24.93
C THR A 123 0.84 10.04 -25.54
N LYS A 124 1.17 8.82 -25.10
CA LYS A 124 0.47 7.59 -25.48
C LYS A 124 -0.14 6.93 -24.26
N GLU A 125 -1.35 6.43 -24.40
CA GLU A 125 -1.96 5.57 -23.39
C GLU A 125 -1.51 4.12 -23.60
N LEU A 126 -1.12 3.46 -22.52
CA LEU A 126 -0.81 2.04 -22.46
C LEU A 126 -1.73 1.41 -21.42
N VAL A 127 -2.60 0.51 -21.85
CA VAL A 127 -3.44 -0.30 -20.97
C VAL A 127 -2.76 -1.64 -20.73
N LEU A 128 -2.60 -2.01 -19.46
CA LEU A 128 -2.04 -3.29 -19.02
C LEU A 128 -3.12 -4.05 -18.25
N GLU A 129 -3.45 -5.25 -18.71
CA GLU A 129 -4.34 -6.16 -18.00
C GLU A 129 -3.71 -6.65 -16.68
N GLN A 130 -4.51 -6.86 -15.63
CA GLN A 130 -3.99 -7.27 -14.32
C GLN A 130 -3.25 -8.61 -14.35
N ASN A 131 -3.68 -9.55 -15.20
CA ASN A 131 -3.09 -10.88 -15.35
C ASN A 131 -1.61 -10.87 -15.83
N ILE A 132 -1.18 -9.82 -16.53
CA ILE A 132 0.20 -9.67 -17.01
C ILE A 132 1.05 -8.80 -16.08
N ILE A 133 0.48 -8.19 -15.05
CA ILE A 133 1.20 -7.33 -14.12
C ILE A 133 1.84 -8.19 -13.03
N LYS A 134 3.16 -8.12 -12.92
CA LYS A 134 3.93 -8.82 -11.87
C LYS A 134 4.17 -7.95 -10.65
N GLN A 135 4.43 -6.66 -10.85
CA GLN A 135 4.76 -5.73 -9.77
C GLN A 135 4.51 -4.29 -10.22
N VAL A 136 4.02 -3.44 -9.33
CA VAL A 136 3.89 -1.99 -9.56
C VAL A 136 4.55 -1.25 -8.41
N LYS A 137 5.38 -0.23 -8.72
CA LYS A 137 6.04 0.63 -7.74
C LYS A 137 5.87 2.10 -8.11
N VAL A 138 5.75 2.96 -7.11
CA VAL A 138 5.85 4.41 -7.34
C VAL A 138 7.29 4.73 -7.71
N LYS A 139 7.49 5.50 -8.78
CA LYS A 139 8.82 5.91 -9.22
C LYS A 139 9.17 7.23 -8.55
N LEU A 140 10.14 7.18 -7.63
CA LEU A 140 10.69 8.35 -6.96
C LEU A 140 11.78 8.94 -7.86
N PHE A 141 11.42 10.04 -8.53
CA PHE A 141 12.26 10.82 -9.44
C PHE A 141 12.61 10.11 -10.77
#